data_AF-A0A9E5S551-F1
#
_entry.id   AF-A0A9E5S551-F1
#
_cell.length_a   1.000
_cell.length_b   1.000
_cell.length_c   1.000
_cell.angle_alpha   90.00
_cell.angle_beta   90.00
_cell.angle_gamma   90.00
#
_symmetry.space_group_name_H-M   'P 1'
#
loop_
_entity.id
_entity.type
_entity.pdbx_description
1 polymer ?
#
loop_
_entity_poly.entity_id
_entity_poly.type
_entity_poly.pdbx_seq_one_letter_code
_entity_poly.pdbx_strand_id
1 'polypeptide(L)'
;MGGFTIDEYNEVLDVVLDLEPSKLFINIGSNDLSLPGDTLDNLLSKYKALILRIQAALPACQITMLAFYPCRDSNEPPPIAGRISRTMDMVNLANEQLQLLATELGCGWLNCNAPLLADDGMLRQDYMTDPVHFSPAGYAEVLKILREHL
;
A
#
# COMPACT_ATOMS: atom_id res chain seq x y z
N MET A 1 11.11 -4.29 4.99
CA MET A 1 11.56 -3.20 5.88
C MET A 1 10.32 -2.50 6.42
N GLY A 2 10.26 -2.21 7.72
CA GLY A 2 9.10 -1.53 8.32
C GLY A 2 9.20 -0.01 8.13
N GLY A 3 8.08 0.66 7.85
CA GLY A 3 7.99 2.13 7.89
C GLY A 3 8.35 2.89 6.60
N PHE A 4 8.73 2.21 5.53
CA PHE A 4 9.15 2.82 4.26
C PHE A 4 8.07 3.71 3.62
N THR A 5 8.47 4.92 3.21
CA THR A 5 7.73 5.79 2.30
C THR A 5 8.06 5.46 0.83
N ILE A 6 7.36 6.09 -0.11
CA ILE A 6 7.65 5.94 -1.55
C ILE A 6 9.08 6.42 -1.87
N ASP A 7 9.50 7.55 -1.29
CA ASP A 7 10.83 8.11 -1.54
C ASP A 7 11.94 7.18 -1.02
N GLU A 8 11.79 6.64 0.18
CA GLU A 8 12.74 5.68 0.77
C GLU A 8 12.79 4.37 -0.03
N TYR A 9 11.65 3.88 -0.54
CA TYR A 9 11.64 2.72 -1.42
C TYR A 9 12.34 3.00 -2.76
N ASN A 10 12.19 4.20 -3.30
CA ASN A 10 12.79 4.59 -4.58
C ASN A 10 14.33 4.60 -4.53
N GLU A 11 14.93 4.81 -3.35
CA GLU A 11 16.40 4.73 -3.14
C GLU A 11 16.94 3.30 -3.26
N VAL A 12 16.12 2.29 -2.97
CA VAL A 12 16.52 0.87 -3.00
C VAL A 12 15.88 0.07 -4.13
N LEU A 13 15.11 0.75 -5.00
CA LEU A 13 14.31 0.13 -6.05
C LEU A 13 15.15 -0.74 -7.00
N ASP A 14 16.40 -0.34 -7.28
CA ASP A 14 17.27 -1.03 -8.23
C ASP A 14 17.50 -2.50 -7.85
N VAL A 15 17.47 -2.84 -6.55
CA VAL A 15 17.57 -4.23 -6.07
C VAL A 15 16.42 -5.10 -6.59
N VAL A 16 15.23 -4.52 -6.78
CA VAL A 16 14.07 -5.22 -7.36
C VAL A 16 14.16 -5.24 -8.89
N LEU A 17 14.63 -4.16 -9.50
CA LEU A 17 14.77 -4.06 -10.96
C LEU A 17 15.79 -5.06 -11.49
N ASP A 18 16.90 -5.24 -10.79
CA ASP A 18 17.98 -6.19 -11.14
C ASP A 18 17.52 -7.66 -11.13
N LEU A 19 16.37 -7.97 -10.50
CA LEU A 19 15.79 -9.32 -10.50
C LEU A 19 14.95 -9.61 -11.75
N GLU A 20 14.65 -8.61 -12.56
CA GLU A 20 13.83 -8.70 -13.78
C GLU A 20 12.53 -9.52 -13.61
N PRO A 21 11.68 -9.21 -12.61
CA PRO A 21 10.46 -9.98 -12.35
C PRO A 21 9.48 -9.91 -13.54
N SER A 22 8.81 -11.03 -13.82
CA SER A 22 7.71 -11.07 -14.80
C SER A 22 6.39 -10.52 -14.25
N LYS A 23 6.21 -10.57 -12.93
CA LYS A 23 5.05 -10.02 -12.20
C LYS A 23 5.54 -9.26 -10.96
N LEU A 24 4.99 -8.08 -10.73
CA LEU A 24 5.28 -7.26 -9.54
C LEU A 24 3.96 -6.87 -8.87
N PHE A 25 3.78 -7.30 -7.62
CA PHE A 25 2.71 -6.82 -6.76
C PHE A 25 3.27 -5.74 -5.83
N ILE A 26 2.72 -4.53 -5.87
CA ILE A 26 3.26 -3.38 -5.14
C ILE A 26 2.27 -2.84 -4.10
N ASN A 27 2.74 -2.77 -2.84
CA ASN A 27 2.03 -2.17 -1.71
C ASN A 27 2.99 -1.28 -0.92
N ILE A 28 3.15 -0.03 -1.37
CA ILE A 28 4.00 0.99 -0.75
C ILE A 28 3.24 2.31 -0.69
N GLY A 29 3.51 3.19 0.28
CA GLY A 29 2.89 4.52 0.32
C GLY A 29 1.85 4.73 1.42
N SER A 30 1.40 3.68 2.11
CA SER A 30 0.52 3.87 3.27
C SER A 30 1.19 4.68 4.39
N ASN A 31 2.53 4.64 4.48
CA ASN A 31 3.31 5.44 5.42
C ASN A 31 3.40 6.92 5.05
N ASP A 32 3.32 7.25 3.76
CA ASP A 32 3.25 8.63 3.29
C ASP A 32 1.96 9.32 3.78
N LEU A 33 0.85 8.58 3.94
CA LEU A 33 -0.39 9.10 4.57
C LEU A 33 -0.18 9.56 6.02
N SER A 34 0.90 9.12 6.66
CA SER A 34 1.25 9.50 8.03
C SER A 34 2.29 10.62 8.09
N LEU A 35 2.72 11.18 6.95
CA LEU A 35 3.63 12.31 6.91
C LEU A 35 2.87 13.63 7.14
N PRO A 36 3.27 14.45 8.12
CA PRO A 36 2.58 15.70 8.43
C PRO A 36 2.72 16.68 7.26
N GLY A 37 1.59 17.22 6.81
CA GLY A 37 1.55 18.20 5.72
C GLY A 37 1.72 17.61 4.32
N ASP A 38 1.87 16.29 4.19
CA ASP A 38 1.83 15.64 2.88
C ASP A 38 0.40 15.61 2.34
N THR A 39 0.24 15.77 1.02
CA THR A 39 -1.07 15.79 0.38
C THR A 39 -1.29 14.52 -0.41
N LEU A 40 -2.57 14.17 -0.61
CA LEU A 40 -2.92 13.05 -1.47
C LEU A 40 -2.39 13.24 -2.90
N ASP A 41 -2.40 14.46 -3.43
CA ASP A 41 -1.84 14.76 -4.75
C ASP A 41 -0.33 14.49 -4.81
N ASN A 42 0.42 14.84 -3.75
CA ASN A 42 1.85 14.58 -3.70
C ASN A 42 2.13 13.07 -3.57
N LEU A 43 1.37 12.33 -2.75
CA LEU A 43 1.40 10.87 -2.71
C LEU A 43 1.22 10.29 -4.12
N LEU A 44 0.14 10.67 -4.82
CA LEU A 44 -0.19 10.14 -6.14
C LEU A 44 0.88 10.48 -7.18
N SER A 45 1.45 11.69 -7.12
CA SER A 45 2.54 12.10 -8.01
C SER A 45 3.81 11.27 -7.79
N LYS A 46 4.22 11.07 -6.53
CA LYS A 46 5.33 10.18 -6.17
C LYS A 46 5.07 8.73 -6.62
N TYR A 47 3.87 8.23 -6.37
CA TYR A 47 3.48 6.87 -6.75
C TYR A 47 3.51 6.70 -8.27
N LYS A 48 2.96 7.65 -9.02
CA LYS A 48 2.98 7.66 -10.49
C LYS A 48 4.42 7.65 -11.02
N ALA A 49 5.29 8.49 -10.47
CA ALA A 49 6.70 8.53 -10.86
C ALA A 49 7.41 7.18 -10.61
N LEU A 50 7.14 6.56 -9.47
CA LEU A 50 7.66 5.23 -9.13
C LEU A 50 7.22 4.18 -10.15
N ILE A 51 5.92 4.10 -10.46
CA ILE A 51 5.39 3.11 -11.40
C ILE A 51 5.94 3.34 -12.81
N LEU A 52 6.02 4.59 -13.28
CA LEU A 52 6.61 4.90 -14.59
C LEU A 52 8.08 4.50 -14.67
N ARG A 53 8.86 4.70 -13.58
CA ARG A 53 10.26 4.23 -13.51
C ARG A 53 10.33 2.71 -13.63
N ILE A 54 9.47 1.98 -12.93
CA ILE A 54 9.42 0.50 -13.00
C ILE A 54 9.04 0.04 -14.41
N GLN A 55 8.00 0.61 -15.03
CA GLN A 55 7.57 0.26 -16.38
C GLN A 55 8.66 0.54 -17.43
N ALA A 56 9.41 1.62 -17.28
CA ALA A 56 10.52 1.95 -18.18
C ALA A 56 11.67 0.95 -18.06
N ALA A 57 11.99 0.52 -16.84
CA ALA A 57 13.03 -0.47 -16.60
C ALA A 57 12.62 -1.90 -16.96
N LEU A 58 11.34 -2.25 -16.74
CA LEU A 58 10.79 -3.59 -16.90
C LEU A 58 9.53 -3.58 -17.80
N PRO A 59 9.66 -3.31 -19.11
CA PRO A 59 8.51 -3.11 -20.00
C PRO A 59 7.63 -4.37 -20.17
N ALA A 60 8.16 -5.55 -19.86
CA ALA A 60 7.42 -6.81 -19.92
C ALA A 60 6.82 -7.24 -18.56
N CYS A 61 7.12 -6.53 -17.47
CA CYS A 61 6.64 -6.87 -16.14
C CYS A 61 5.16 -6.50 -15.98
N GLN A 62 4.36 -7.45 -15.52
CA GLN A 62 2.97 -7.21 -15.15
C GLN A 62 2.90 -6.60 -13.75
N ILE A 63 2.62 -5.30 -13.67
CA ILE A 63 2.51 -4.58 -12.40
C ILE A 63 1.06 -4.63 -11.90
N THR A 64 0.87 -5.08 -10.65
CA THR A 64 -0.40 -5.03 -9.93
C THR A 64 -0.26 -4.17 -8.70
N MET A 65 -1.00 -3.06 -8.66
CA MET A 65 -1.11 -2.16 -7.51
C MET A 65 -2.08 -2.75 -6.50
N LEU A 66 -1.60 -2.96 -5.28
CA LEU A 66 -2.40 -3.45 -4.17
C LEU A 66 -3.02 -2.29 -3.40
N ALA A 67 -4.31 -2.40 -3.10
CA ALA A 67 -4.96 -1.48 -2.18
C ALA A 67 -4.19 -1.41 -0.86
N PHE A 68 -4.07 -0.21 -0.31
CA PHE A 68 -3.66 -0.01 1.07
C PHE A 68 -4.61 -0.74 2.00
N TYR A 69 -3.99 -1.45 2.92
CA TYR A 69 -4.68 -2.25 3.91
C TYR A 69 -5.47 -1.39 4.90
N PRO A 70 -6.59 -1.92 5.43
CA PRO A 70 -7.38 -1.19 6.40
C PRO A 70 -6.57 -1.00 7.68
N CYS A 71 -6.84 0.11 8.37
CA CYS A 71 -6.33 0.38 9.69
C CYS A 71 -7.48 0.55 10.68
N ARG A 72 -7.15 0.74 11.94
CA ARG A 72 -8.10 1.14 12.97
C ARG A 72 -7.73 2.53 13.45
N ASP A 73 -8.72 3.41 13.51
CA ASP A 73 -8.51 4.77 14.01
C ASP A 73 -8.05 4.69 15.47
N SER A 74 -6.99 5.42 15.79
CA SER A 74 -6.40 5.45 17.13
C SER A 74 -6.19 6.89 17.60
N ASN A 75 -6.57 7.13 18.85
CA ASN A 75 -6.27 8.38 19.55
C ASN A 75 -4.87 8.39 20.16
N GLU A 76 -4.15 7.27 20.10
CA GLU A 76 -2.76 7.19 20.53
C GLU A 76 -1.85 7.81 19.46
N PRO A 77 -0.78 8.52 19.88
CA PRO A 77 0.18 9.06 18.94
C PRO A 77 0.90 7.92 18.18
N PRO A 78 1.29 8.13 16.91
CA PRO A 78 2.04 7.13 16.17
C PRO A 78 3.37 6.78 16.87
N PRO A 79 3.84 5.52 16.76
CA PRO A 79 5.09 5.11 17.38
C PRO A 79 6.33 5.82 16.80
N ILE A 80 6.21 6.37 15.59
CA ILE A 80 7.28 7.14 14.94
C ILE A 80 7.03 8.63 15.20
N ALA A 81 7.95 9.26 15.92
CA ALA A 81 7.89 10.68 16.22
C ALA A 81 7.78 11.53 14.94
N GLY A 82 6.91 12.53 14.99
CA GLY A 82 6.65 13.42 13.85
C GLY A 82 5.68 12.88 12.81
N ARG A 83 5.10 11.68 12.98
CA ARG A 83 4.01 11.18 12.13
C ARG A 83 2.64 11.54 12.68
N ILE A 84 1.64 11.58 11.80
CA ILE A 84 0.22 11.67 12.14
C ILE A 84 -0.45 10.29 12.10
N SER A 85 -1.49 10.09 12.91
CA SER A 85 -2.26 8.84 12.92
C SER A 85 -2.96 8.66 11.58
N ARG A 86 -2.73 7.50 10.95
CA ARG A 86 -3.46 7.08 9.76
C ARG A 86 -4.89 6.74 10.17
N THR A 87 -5.86 7.26 9.42
CA THR A 87 -7.27 6.93 9.61
C THR A 87 -7.80 6.07 8.47
N MET A 88 -8.88 5.33 8.73
CA MET A 88 -9.54 4.52 7.71
C MET A 88 -10.07 5.38 6.54
N ASP A 89 -10.51 6.61 6.81
CA ASP A 89 -10.95 7.56 5.78
C ASP A 89 -9.79 7.97 4.84
N MET A 90 -8.60 8.24 5.39
CA MET A 90 -7.41 8.52 4.57
C MET A 90 -7.07 7.34 3.67
N VAL A 91 -7.16 6.11 4.21
CA VAL A 91 -6.89 4.88 3.46
C VAL A 91 -7.91 4.68 2.35
N ASN A 92 -9.20 4.85 2.63
CA ASN A 92 -10.27 4.70 1.64
C ASN A 92 -10.10 5.70 0.50
N LEU A 93 -9.92 6.98 0.83
CA LEU A 93 -9.72 8.03 -0.17
C LEU A 93 -8.48 7.78 -1.03
N ALA A 94 -7.37 7.36 -0.42
CA ALA A 94 -6.15 7.02 -1.15
C ALA A 94 -6.35 5.81 -2.08
N ASN A 95 -7.07 4.77 -1.63
CA ASN A 95 -7.35 3.59 -2.45
C ASN A 95 -8.23 3.90 -3.66
N GLU A 96 -9.23 4.76 -3.52
CA GLU A 96 -10.06 5.21 -4.65
C GLU A 96 -9.18 5.88 -5.72
N GLN A 97 -8.30 6.80 -5.31
CA GLN A 97 -7.41 7.48 -6.26
C GLN A 97 -6.34 6.57 -6.85
N LEU A 98 -5.80 5.63 -6.07
CA LEU A 98 -4.83 4.66 -6.57
C LEU A 98 -5.44 3.68 -7.58
N GLN A 99 -6.71 3.31 -7.43
CA GLN A 99 -7.42 2.49 -8.42
C GLN A 99 -7.56 3.23 -9.76
N LEU A 100 -7.89 4.52 -9.71
CA LEU A 100 -7.94 5.36 -10.92
C LEU A 100 -6.55 5.48 -11.56
N LEU A 101 -5.52 5.70 -10.75
CA LEU A 101 -4.14 5.77 -11.22
C LEU A 101 -3.65 4.45 -11.83
N ALA A 102 -3.98 3.31 -11.23
CA ALA A 102 -3.66 2.00 -11.78
C ALA A 102 -4.27 1.83 -13.18
N THR A 103 -5.53 2.26 -13.34
CA THR A 103 -6.22 2.25 -14.63
C THR A 103 -5.55 3.18 -15.64
N GLU A 104 -5.19 4.41 -15.24
CA GLU A 104 -4.49 5.38 -16.07
C GLU A 104 -3.15 4.84 -16.59
N LEU A 105 -2.39 4.14 -15.74
CA LEU A 105 -1.07 3.60 -16.05
C LEU A 105 -1.10 2.21 -16.70
N GLY A 106 -2.29 1.64 -16.95
CA GLY A 106 -2.44 0.30 -17.51
C GLY A 106 -1.94 -0.82 -16.58
N CYS A 107 -1.92 -0.58 -15.27
CA CYS A 107 -1.55 -1.56 -14.25
C CYS A 107 -2.76 -2.36 -13.77
N GLY A 108 -2.52 -3.55 -13.23
CA GLY A 108 -3.53 -4.29 -12.47
C GLY A 108 -3.88 -3.58 -11.17
N TRP A 109 -5.09 -3.80 -10.68
CA TRP A 109 -5.54 -3.34 -9.36
C TRP A 109 -6.10 -4.54 -8.58
N LEU A 110 -5.67 -4.71 -7.33
CA LEU A 110 -6.15 -5.79 -6.49
C LEU A 110 -6.39 -5.29 -5.06
N ASN A 111 -7.62 -5.49 -4.59
CA ASN A 111 -8.04 -5.15 -3.24
C ASN A 111 -8.27 -6.43 -2.42
N CYS A 112 -7.38 -6.70 -1.46
CA CYS A 112 -7.45 -7.86 -0.58
C CYS A 112 -8.13 -7.56 0.77
N ASN A 113 -8.81 -6.42 0.92
CA ASN A 113 -9.23 -5.91 2.23
C ASN A 113 -10.49 -6.58 2.78
N ALA A 114 -11.37 -7.13 1.94
CA ALA A 114 -12.64 -7.70 2.37
C ALA A 114 -12.58 -8.62 3.62
N PRO A 115 -11.68 -9.63 3.70
CA PRO A 115 -11.59 -10.49 4.89
C PRO A 115 -10.99 -9.79 6.12
N LEU A 116 -10.34 -8.63 5.94
CA LEU A 116 -9.67 -7.89 7.01
C LEU A 116 -10.58 -6.86 7.71
N LEU A 117 -11.76 -6.60 7.15
CA LEU A 117 -12.70 -5.61 7.64
C LEU A 117 -13.64 -6.19 8.69
N ALA A 118 -13.88 -5.43 9.75
CA ALA A 118 -14.97 -5.65 10.69
C ALA A 118 -16.25 -4.95 10.19
N ASP A 119 -17.36 -5.14 10.89
CA ASP A 119 -18.66 -4.53 10.54
C ASP A 119 -18.63 -2.99 10.57
N ASP A 120 -17.69 -2.40 11.31
CA ASP A 120 -17.44 -0.96 11.37
C ASP A 120 -16.61 -0.44 10.18
N GLY A 121 -16.19 -1.31 9.27
CA GLY A 121 -15.37 -0.94 8.11
C GLY A 121 -13.89 -0.68 8.45
N MET A 122 -13.45 -0.97 9.67
CA MET A 122 -12.05 -0.85 10.09
C MET A 122 -11.37 -2.22 10.18
N LEU A 123 -10.04 -2.23 10.35
CA LEU A 123 -9.28 -3.46 10.56
C LEU A 123 -9.84 -4.27 11.75
N ARG A 124 -10.12 -5.55 11.54
CA ARG A 124 -10.62 -6.43 12.61
C ARG A 124 -9.59 -6.57 13.74
N GLN A 125 -10.09 -6.53 14.98
CA GLN A 125 -9.23 -6.61 16.17
C GLN A 125 -8.52 -7.95 16.33
N ASP A 126 -9.09 -9.05 15.84
CA ASP A 126 -8.46 -10.38 15.86
C ASP A 126 -7.34 -10.53 14.81
N TYR A 127 -7.28 -9.62 13.82
CA TYR A 127 -6.30 -9.60 12.76
C TYR A 127 -5.24 -8.50 12.89
N MET A 128 -5.20 -7.77 13.99
CA MET A 128 -4.24 -6.68 14.19
C MET A 128 -3.22 -6.97 15.30
N THR A 129 -1.97 -6.55 15.11
CA THR A 129 -0.94 -6.51 16.17
C THR A 129 -0.82 -5.11 16.78
N ASP A 130 -1.09 -4.09 15.97
CA ASP A 130 -1.26 -2.69 16.32
C ASP A 130 -2.28 -2.07 15.34
N PRO A 131 -2.69 -0.80 15.48
CA PRO A 131 -3.74 -0.21 14.65
C PRO A 131 -3.49 -0.20 13.13
N VAL A 132 -2.31 -0.57 12.65
CA VAL A 132 -1.96 -0.55 11.22
C VAL A 132 -1.35 -1.86 10.69
N HIS A 133 -0.85 -2.75 11.54
CA HIS A 133 -0.20 -4.00 11.15
C HIS A 133 -1.04 -5.23 11.47
N PHE A 134 -0.84 -6.27 10.66
CA PHE A 134 -1.60 -7.50 10.79
C PHE A 134 -0.95 -8.53 11.70
N SER A 135 -1.81 -9.33 12.32
CA SER A 135 -1.43 -10.62 12.87
C SER A 135 -1.16 -11.62 11.73
N PRO A 136 -0.44 -12.74 12.02
CA PRO A 136 -0.24 -13.81 11.03
C PRO A 136 -1.54 -14.35 10.42
N ALA A 137 -2.64 -14.36 11.16
CA ALA A 137 -3.94 -14.78 10.65
C ALA A 137 -4.48 -13.81 9.58
N GLY A 138 -4.34 -12.50 9.78
CA GLY A 138 -4.70 -11.50 8.77
C GLY A 138 -3.88 -11.65 7.48
N TYR A 139 -2.56 -11.87 7.61
CA TYR A 139 -1.71 -12.16 6.45
C TYR A 139 -2.13 -13.43 5.69
N ALA A 140 -2.61 -14.46 6.40
CA ALA A 140 -3.08 -15.68 5.76
C ALA A 140 -4.30 -15.43 4.84
N GLU A 141 -5.21 -14.53 5.22
CA GLU A 141 -6.35 -14.15 4.38
C GLU A 141 -5.92 -13.39 3.12
N VAL A 142 -5.00 -12.43 3.25
CA VAL A 142 -4.43 -11.71 2.09
C VAL A 142 -3.72 -12.67 1.14
N LEU A 143 -2.96 -13.62 1.68
CA LEU A 143 -2.21 -14.60 0.88
C LEU A 143 -3.14 -15.52 0.08
N LYS A 144 -4.31 -15.90 0.61
CA LYS A 144 -5.29 -16.70 -0.14
C LYS A 144 -5.71 -15.98 -1.43
N ILE A 145 -6.02 -14.68 -1.34
CA ILE A 145 -6.45 -13.87 -2.48
C ILE A 145 -5.28 -13.66 -3.45
N LEU A 146 -4.08 -13.32 -2.95
CA LEU A 146 -2.91 -13.11 -3.80
C LEU A 146 -2.56 -14.35 -4.62
N ARG A 147 -2.69 -15.56 -4.05
CA ARG A 147 -2.40 -16.83 -4.73
C ARG A 147 -3.24 -17.07 -5.98
N GLU A 148 -4.42 -16.47 -6.08
CA GLU A 148 -5.27 -16.57 -7.28
C GLU A 148 -4.72 -15.73 -8.45
N HIS A 149 -3.75 -14.86 -8.18
CA HIS A 149 -3.17 -13.91 -9.13
C HIS A 149 -1.68 -14.17 -9.44
N LEU A 150 -1.04 -15.08 -8.68
CA LEU A 150 0.37 -15.46 -8.86
C LEU A 150 0.64 -16.15 -10.20
#